data_AF-A0A8S0VHV7-F1
#
_entry.id   AF-A0A8S0VHV7-F1
#
_cell.length_a   1.000
_cell.length_b   1.000
_cell.length_c   1.000
_cell.angle_alpha   90.00
_cell.angle_beta   90.00
_cell.angle_gamma   90.00
#
_symmetry.space_group_name_H-M   'P 1'
#
loop_
_entity.id
_entity.type
_entity.pdbx_description
1 polymer ?
#
loop_
_entity_poly.entity_id
_entity_poly.type
_entity_poly.pdbx_seq_one_letter_code
_entity_poly.pdbx_strand_id
1 'polypeptide(L)'
;MTGIIREELGTMRRDFMTEVVALRGEIGVLRRDFTTEIVAVREEIGVLRRDFTTDIVALRDEIGVLRRDIGDLHTEVAALRGDVAGVRENVGETGVPRDWWATAGGIDEFFGSVPDAEREGVEVGQEEPEEAGMPGVEVGPEVPEEAEIEEVEGGTGVVEEVAEGTSEVVVEGDD
;
A
#
# COMPACT_ATOMS: atom_id res chain seq x y z
N MET A 1 67.23 -52.65 0.10
CA MET A 1 66.98 -51.24 -0.24
C MET A 1 66.04 -51.09 -1.44
N THR A 2 66.32 -51.70 -2.60
CA THR A 2 65.49 -51.59 -3.81
C THR A 2 64.06 -52.16 -3.69
N GLY A 3 63.86 -53.24 -2.91
CA GLY A 3 62.53 -53.81 -2.66
C GLY A 3 61.63 -52.88 -1.84
N ILE A 4 62.17 -52.28 -0.78
CA ILE A 4 61.47 -51.34 0.10
C ILE A 4 61.02 -50.11 -0.69
N ILE A 5 61.93 -49.51 -1.47
CA ILE A 5 61.61 -48.34 -2.32
C ILE A 5 60.48 -48.67 -3.31
N ARG A 6 60.47 -49.87 -3.90
CA ARG A 6 59.40 -50.28 -4.82
C ARG A 6 58.05 -50.40 -4.11
N GLU A 7 58.05 -50.87 -2.87
CA GLU A 7 56.85 -51.02 -2.06
C GLU A 7 56.29 -49.66 -1.64
N GLU A 8 57.14 -48.76 -1.13
CA GLU A 8 56.77 -47.38 -0.77
C GLU A 8 56.25 -46.57 -1.97
N LEU A 9 56.85 -46.75 -3.15
CA LEU A 9 56.36 -46.10 -4.37
C LEU A 9 55.01 -46.70 -4.83
N GLY A 10 54.79 -47.99 -4.54
CA GLY A 10 53.53 -48.67 -4.76
C GLY A 10 52.42 -48.25 -3.79
N THR A 11 52.73 -47.95 -2.53
CA THR A 11 51.78 -47.38 -1.56
C THR A 11 51.44 -45.95 -1.94
N MET A 12 52.44 -45.08 -2.16
CA MET A 12 52.22 -43.69 -2.55
C MET A 12 51.37 -43.56 -3.83
N ARG A 13 51.59 -44.43 -4.83
CA ARG A 13 50.75 -44.45 -6.04
C ARG A 13 49.29 -44.79 -5.73
N ARG A 14 49.04 -45.75 -4.82
CA ARG A 14 47.68 -46.14 -4.43
C ARG A 14 46.99 -45.06 -3.63
N ASP A 15 47.71 -44.44 -2.70
CA ASP A 15 47.18 -43.35 -1.87
C ASP A 15 46.81 -42.15 -2.74
N PHE A 16 47.69 -41.74 -3.65
CA PHE A 16 47.42 -40.68 -4.61
C PHE A 16 46.20 -40.99 -5.49
N MET A 17 46.10 -42.20 -6.04
CA MET A 17 44.94 -42.59 -6.85
C MET A 17 43.65 -42.58 -6.03
N THR A 18 43.71 -42.94 -4.74
CA THR A 18 42.56 -42.90 -3.83
C THR A 18 42.10 -41.47 -3.59
N GLU A 19 43.03 -40.54 -3.31
CA GLU A 19 42.70 -39.12 -3.16
C GLU A 19 42.14 -38.51 -4.45
N VAL A 20 42.72 -38.82 -5.61
CA VAL A 20 42.20 -38.33 -6.90
C VAL A 20 40.77 -38.80 -7.15
N VAL A 21 40.45 -40.04 -6.82
CA VAL A 21 39.07 -40.57 -6.93
C VAL A 21 38.14 -39.88 -5.93
N ALA A 22 38.59 -39.66 -4.69
CA ALA A 22 37.81 -38.96 -3.67
C ALA A 22 37.50 -37.51 -4.09
N LEU A 23 38.52 -36.74 -4.50
CA LEU A 23 38.36 -35.36 -4.98
C LEU A 23 37.42 -35.29 -6.19
N ARG A 24 37.50 -36.24 -7.12
CA ARG A 24 36.57 -36.28 -8.26
C ARG A 24 35.14 -36.54 -7.81
N GLY A 25 34.94 -37.35 -6.77
CA GLY A 25 33.66 -37.57 -6.12
C GLY A 25 33.12 -36.29 -5.47
N GLU A 26 33.94 -35.61 -4.66
CA GLU A 26 33.60 -34.34 -4.00
C GLU A 26 33.23 -33.25 -5.01
N ILE A 27 34.00 -33.10 -6.10
CA ILE A 27 33.68 -32.18 -7.19
C ILE A 27 32.33 -32.54 -7.84
N GLY A 28 32.02 -33.83 -7.97
CA GLY A 28 30.73 -34.30 -8.50
C GLY A 28 29.55 -34.05 -7.56
N VAL A 29 29.77 -34.08 -6.25
CA VAL A 29 28.79 -33.66 -5.24
C VAL A 29 28.58 -32.16 -5.32
N LEU A 30 29.66 -31.37 -5.23
CA LEU A 30 29.60 -29.91 -5.26
C LEU A 30 28.90 -29.37 -6.51
N ARG A 31 29.17 -29.95 -7.69
CA ARG A 31 28.47 -29.59 -8.93
C ARG A 31 26.96 -29.84 -8.87
N ARG A 32 26.53 -30.96 -8.27
CA ARG A 32 25.10 -31.27 -8.13
C ARG A 32 24.42 -30.35 -7.12
N ASP A 33 25.09 -30.07 -6.00
CA ASP A 33 24.57 -29.17 -4.97
C ASP A 33 24.38 -27.76 -5.56
N PHE A 34 25.42 -27.22 -6.21
CA PHE A 34 25.32 -25.91 -6.89
C PHE A 34 24.22 -25.88 -7.96
N THR A 35 24.05 -26.97 -8.72
CA THR A 35 22.97 -27.03 -9.73
C THR A 35 21.60 -27.00 -9.06
N THR A 36 21.42 -27.76 -7.98
CA THR A 36 20.18 -27.79 -7.20
C THR A 36 19.84 -26.42 -6.63
N GLU A 37 20.80 -25.77 -5.97
CA GLU A 37 20.61 -24.45 -5.36
C GLU A 37 20.29 -23.38 -6.42
N ILE A 38 20.97 -23.39 -7.58
CA ILE A 38 20.68 -22.45 -8.67
C ILE A 38 19.26 -22.63 -9.21
N VAL A 39 18.78 -23.88 -9.32
CA VAL A 39 17.40 -24.15 -9.75
C VAL A 39 16.40 -23.65 -8.70
N ALA A 40 16.64 -23.95 -7.42
CA ALA A 40 15.78 -23.50 -6.33
C ALA A 40 15.67 -21.96 -6.28
N VAL A 41 16.82 -21.26 -6.33
CA VAL A 41 16.84 -19.78 -6.35
C VAL A 41 16.09 -19.23 -7.58
N ARG A 42 16.24 -19.86 -8.75
CA ARG A 42 15.53 -19.43 -9.96
C ARG A 42 14.02 -19.61 -9.82
N GLU A 43 13.57 -20.70 -9.19
CA GLU A 43 12.16 -20.94 -8.90
C GLU A 43 11.61 -19.90 -7.91
N GLU A 44 12.33 -19.63 -6.81
CA GLU A 44 11.96 -18.61 -5.82
C GLU A 44 11.85 -17.22 -6.45
N ILE A 45 12.82 -16.82 -7.28
CA ILE A 45 12.75 -15.56 -8.04
C ILE A 45 11.51 -15.54 -8.95
N GLY A 46 11.18 -16.68 -9.57
CA GLY A 46 10.01 -16.82 -10.42
C GLY A 46 8.68 -16.74 -9.67
N VAL A 47 8.62 -17.21 -8.42
CA VAL A 47 7.49 -17.02 -7.50
C VAL A 47 7.39 -15.54 -7.13
N LEU A 48 8.47 -14.96 -6.60
CA LEU A 48 8.50 -13.58 -6.14
C LEU A 48 8.06 -12.59 -7.22
N ARG A 49 8.53 -12.79 -8.46
CA ARG A 49 8.13 -11.94 -9.59
C ARG A 49 6.63 -12.02 -9.91
N ARG A 50 6.01 -13.21 -9.78
CA ARG A 50 4.57 -13.40 -10.01
C ARG A 50 3.74 -12.76 -8.90
N ASP A 51 4.16 -12.94 -7.65
CA ASP A 51 3.48 -12.36 -6.49
C ASP A 51 3.50 -10.84 -6.58
N PHE A 52 4.68 -10.22 -6.79
CA PHE A 52 4.77 -8.77 -6.99
C PHE A 52 3.94 -8.26 -8.17
N THR A 53 3.91 -8.98 -9.28
CA THR A 53 3.07 -8.58 -10.43
C THR A 53 1.59 -8.60 -10.07
N THR A 54 1.17 -9.62 -9.31
CA THR A 54 -0.22 -9.76 -8.86
C THR A 54 -0.61 -8.64 -7.89
N ASP A 55 0.25 -8.37 -6.90
CA ASP A 55 0.02 -7.33 -5.91
C ASP A 55 -0.05 -5.94 -6.55
N ILE A 56 0.85 -5.63 -7.49
CA ILE A 56 0.84 -4.34 -8.22
C ILE A 56 -0.45 -4.17 -9.02
N VAL A 57 -0.94 -5.24 -9.66
CA VAL A 57 -2.21 -5.19 -10.41
C VAL A 57 -3.38 -4.95 -9.46
N ALA A 58 -3.44 -5.68 -8.34
CA ALA A 58 -4.48 -5.52 -7.33
C ALA A 58 -4.50 -4.09 -6.76
N LEU A 59 -3.34 -3.56 -6.35
CA LEU A 59 -3.20 -2.21 -5.82
C LEU A 59 -3.63 -1.15 -6.85
N ARG A 60 -3.28 -1.32 -8.13
CA ARG A 60 -3.70 -0.40 -9.18
C ARG A 60 -5.21 -0.39 -9.34
N ASP A 61 -5.84 -1.55 -9.26
CA ASP A 61 -7.29 -1.68 -9.37
C ASP A 61 -7.99 -1.05 -8.15
N GLU A 62 -7.49 -1.29 -6.94
CA GLU A 62 -7.97 -0.66 -5.70
C GLU A 62 -7.85 0.88 -5.74
N ILE A 63 -6.70 1.40 -6.19
CA ILE A 63 -6.52 2.85 -6.41
C ILE A 63 -7.51 3.37 -7.46
N GLY A 64 -7.79 2.59 -8.50
CA GLY A 64 -8.80 2.92 -9.51
C GLY A 64 -10.21 3.04 -8.94
N VAL A 65 -10.59 2.14 -8.03
CA VAL A 65 -11.85 2.20 -7.29
C VAL A 65 -11.89 3.44 -6.39
N LEU A 66 -10.86 3.64 -5.57
CA LEU A 66 -10.80 4.78 -4.65
C LEU A 66 -10.89 6.13 -5.38
N ARG A 67 -10.25 6.26 -6.55
CA ARG A 67 -10.37 7.47 -7.38
C ARG A 67 -11.80 7.74 -7.86
N ARG A 68 -12.55 6.68 -8.18
CA ARG A 68 -13.96 6.80 -8.57
C ARG A 68 -14.81 7.24 -7.38
N ASP A 69 -14.65 6.56 -6.25
CA ASP A 69 -15.41 6.86 -5.02
C ASP A 69 -15.18 8.31 -4.56
N ILE A 70 -13.94 8.81 -4.65
CA ILE A 70 -13.62 10.22 -4.37
C ILE A 70 -14.29 11.17 -5.37
N GLY A 71 -14.35 10.79 -6.65
CA GLY A 71 -15.04 11.57 -7.68
C GLY A 71 -16.55 11.66 -7.45
N ASP A 72 -17.16 10.54 -7.06
CA ASP A 72 -18.57 10.45 -6.72
C ASP A 72 -18.87 11.30 -5.46
N LEU A 73 -18.06 11.17 -4.41
CA LEU A 73 -18.16 12.00 -3.20
C LEU A 73 -18.04 13.50 -3.50
N HIS A 74 -17.12 13.91 -4.37
CA HIS A 74 -17.01 15.30 -4.80
C HIS A 74 -18.29 15.81 -5.47
N THR A 75 -18.93 14.96 -6.28
CA THR A 75 -20.18 15.29 -6.96
C THR A 75 -21.32 15.44 -5.96
N GLU A 76 -21.44 14.51 -5.01
CA GLU A 76 -22.44 14.56 -3.94
C GLU A 76 -22.28 15.80 -3.06
N VAL A 77 -21.05 16.13 -2.66
CA VAL A 77 -20.76 17.34 -1.87
C VAL A 77 -21.09 18.62 -2.64
N ALA A 78 -20.82 18.65 -3.96
CA ALA A 78 -21.19 19.79 -4.80
C ALA A 78 -22.71 19.96 -4.90
N ALA A 79 -23.45 18.86 -5.06
CA ALA A 79 -24.92 18.86 -5.05
C ALA A 79 -25.46 19.35 -3.70
N LEU A 80 -24.96 18.82 -2.59
CA LEU A 80 -25.36 19.23 -1.24
C LEU A 80 -25.08 20.72 -0.98
N ARG A 81 -23.96 21.25 -1.46
CA ARG A 81 -23.68 22.70 -1.40
C ARG A 81 -24.71 23.51 -2.16
N GLY A 82 -25.17 23.01 -3.32
CA GLY A 82 -26.27 23.59 -4.09
C GLY A 82 -27.58 23.58 -3.31
N ASP A 83 -27.94 22.44 -2.72
CA ASP A 83 -29.16 22.30 -1.91
C ASP A 83 -29.15 23.24 -0.71
N VAL A 84 -28.03 23.32 0.02
CA VAL A 84 -27.87 24.24 1.17
C VAL A 84 -27.97 25.71 0.72
N ALA A 85 -27.40 26.05 -0.43
CA ALA A 85 -27.53 27.40 -0.99
C ALA A 85 -29.00 27.72 -1.34
N GLY A 86 -29.71 26.78 -1.95
CA GLY A 86 -31.14 26.92 -2.27
C GLY A 86 -32.00 27.05 -1.02
N VAL A 87 -31.77 26.24 0.02
CA VAL A 87 -32.45 26.38 1.31
C VAL A 87 -32.20 27.76 1.92
N ARG A 88 -30.95 28.23 1.88
CA ARG A 88 -30.59 29.56 2.38
C ARG A 88 -31.30 30.68 1.62
N GLU A 89 -31.46 30.55 0.30
CA GLU A 89 -32.21 31.50 -0.53
C GLU A 89 -33.70 31.48 -0.16
N ASN A 90 -34.34 30.30 -0.17
CA ASN A 90 -35.76 30.14 0.18
C ASN A 90 -36.07 30.71 1.57
N VAL A 91 -35.24 30.43 2.59
CA VAL A 91 -35.39 31.01 3.93
C VAL A 91 -35.21 32.53 3.89
N GLY A 92 -34.26 33.05 3.11
CA GLY A 92 -34.10 34.49 2.90
C GLY A 92 -35.34 35.17 2.29
N GLU A 93 -36.03 34.50 1.36
CA GLU A 93 -37.26 35.00 0.75
C GLU A 93 -38.44 35.08 1.73
N THR A 94 -38.48 34.23 2.77
CA THR A 94 -39.47 34.34 3.84
C THR A 94 -39.32 35.62 4.69
N GLY A 95 -38.20 36.35 4.53
CA GLY A 95 -37.92 37.57 5.30
C GLY A 95 -37.51 37.32 6.75
N VAL A 96 -37.35 36.05 7.16
CA VAL A 96 -36.89 35.66 8.50
C VAL A 96 -35.42 36.10 8.70
N PRO A 97 -35.11 36.92 9.73
CA PRO A 97 -33.74 37.35 10.04
C PRO A 97 -32.79 36.16 10.34
N ARG A 98 -31.49 36.29 10.02
CA ARG A 98 -30.51 35.19 10.21
C ARG A 98 -30.27 34.83 11.68
N ASP A 99 -30.49 35.79 12.55
CA ASP A 99 -30.39 35.77 14.01
C ASP A 99 -31.79 35.73 14.67
N TRP A 100 -32.84 35.43 13.89
CA TRP A 100 -34.22 35.43 14.37
C TRP A 100 -34.44 34.47 15.55
N TRP A 101 -33.76 33.32 15.55
CA TRP A 101 -33.77 32.37 16.66
C TRP A 101 -33.07 32.91 17.92
N ALA A 102 -32.18 33.89 17.79
CA ALA A 102 -31.46 34.54 18.88
C ALA A 102 -32.12 35.86 19.32
N THR A 103 -33.17 36.32 18.62
CA THR A 103 -33.91 37.53 18.97
C THR A 103 -34.95 37.21 20.03
N ALA A 104 -34.95 37.95 21.14
CA ALA A 104 -35.96 37.79 22.20
C ALA A 104 -37.37 37.98 21.61
N GLY A 105 -38.20 36.92 21.69
CA GLY A 105 -39.55 36.90 21.15
C GLY A 105 -39.68 36.55 19.66
N GLY A 106 -38.56 36.32 18.94
CA GLY A 106 -38.58 36.04 17.50
C GLY A 106 -39.45 34.83 17.14
N ILE A 107 -39.19 33.68 17.78
CA ILE A 107 -39.94 32.43 17.55
C ILE A 107 -41.44 32.62 17.85
N ASP A 108 -41.76 33.28 18.97
CA ASP A 108 -43.13 33.52 19.44
C ASP A 108 -43.89 34.55 18.57
N GLU A 109 -43.22 35.56 18.00
CA GLU A 109 -43.86 36.56 17.13
C GLU A 109 -44.31 35.99 15.78
N PHE A 110 -43.56 35.05 15.21
CA PHE A 110 -43.84 34.51 13.87
C PHE A 110 -44.81 33.31 13.91
N PHE A 111 -44.57 32.35 14.82
CA PHE A 111 -45.42 31.16 14.95
C PHE A 111 -46.61 31.37 15.91
N GLY A 112 -46.64 32.51 16.60
CA GLY A 112 -47.54 32.76 17.71
C GLY A 112 -47.00 32.14 19.00
N SER A 113 -47.22 32.82 20.12
CA SER A 113 -46.90 32.26 21.44
C SER A 113 -47.70 30.98 21.65
N VAL A 114 -47.02 29.87 21.97
CA VAL A 114 -47.69 28.64 22.43
C VAL A 114 -48.57 29.02 23.64
N PRO A 115 -49.87 28.69 23.67
CA PRO A 115 -50.71 28.96 24.83
C PRO A 115 -50.23 28.17 26.05
N ASP A 116 -50.28 28.76 27.25
CA ASP A 116 -49.80 28.09 28.47
C ASP A 116 -50.54 26.78 28.78
N ALA A 117 -51.76 26.60 28.25
CA ALA A 117 -52.51 25.36 28.35
C ALA A 117 -51.89 24.17 27.58
N GLU A 118 -50.96 24.43 26.64
CA GLU A 118 -50.22 23.41 25.89
C GLU A 118 -48.78 23.22 26.42
N ARG A 119 -48.34 24.04 27.40
CA ARG A 119 -47.01 23.98 28.03
C ARG A 119 -46.92 23.02 29.22
N GLU A 120 -47.97 22.28 29.57
CA GLU A 120 -47.99 21.37 30.73
C GLU A 120 -47.03 20.16 30.64
N GLY A 121 -46.19 20.05 29.61
CA GLY A 121 -45.26 18.93 29.43
C GLY A 121 -43.79 19.28 29.24
N VAL A 122 -43.40 20.56 29.19
CA VAL A 122 -42.00 20.96 28.99
C VAL A 122 -41.53 21.79 30.17
N GLU A 123 -40.99 21.11 31.19
CA GLU A 123 -40.09 21.75 32.14
C GLU A 123 -38.84 22.14 31.36
N VAL A 124 -38.70 23.43 31.04
CA VAL A 124 -37.40 23.97 30.63
C VAL A 124 -36.55 23.98 31.88
N GLY A 125 -35.85 22.85 32.11
CA GLY A 125 -34.79 22.78 33.09
C GLY A 125 -33.83 23.93 32.80
N GLN A 126 -33.65 24.80 33.79
CA GLN A 126 -32.48 25.67 33.84
C GLN A 126 -31.27 24.78 34.12
N GLU A 127 -30.90 23.94 33.16
CA GLU A 127 -29.56 23.38 33.15
C GLU A 127 -28.68 24.54 32.68
N GLU A 128 -27.95 25.13 33.63
CA GLU A 128 -26.75 25.90 33.29
C GLU A 128 -26.00 25.10 32.23
N PRO A 129 -25.47 25.73 31.17
CA PRO A 129 -24.73 24.99 30.16
C PRO A 129 -23.54 24.36 30.88
N GLU A 130 -23.64 23.08 31.23
CA GLU A 130 -22.45 22.30 31.50
C GLU A 130 -21.61 22.48 30.25
N GLU A 131 -20.42 23.02 30.45
CA GLU A 131 -19.42 23.20 29.42
C GLU A 131 -19.22 21.80 28.84
N ALA A 132 -19.96 21.50 27.76
CA ALA A 132 -19.85 20.27 27.04
C ALA A 132 -18.48 20.32 26.40
N GLY A 133 -17.49 19.91 27.17
CA GLY A 133 -16.14 19.68 26.72
C GLY A 133 -16.29 18.81 25.48
N MET A 134 -16.01 19.42 24.33
CA MET A 134 -15.85 18.71 23.08
C MET A 134 -15.01 17.48 23.43
N PRO A 135 -15.48 16.24 23.18
CA PRO A 135 -14.65 15.08 23.47
C PRO A 135 -13.36 15.31 22.70
N GLY A 136 -12.26 15.44 23.45
CA GLY A 136 -10.96 15.71 22.87
C GLY A 136 -10.74 14.69 21.77
N VAL A 137 -10.65 15.18 20.54
CA VAL A 137 -9.95 14.41 19.51
C VAL A 137 -8.54 14.31 20.08
N GLU A 138 -8.22 13.15 20.64
CA GLU A 138 -6.84 12.75 20.92
C GLU A 138 -6.15 12.80 19.55
N VAL A 139 -5.58 13.96 19.23
CA VAL A 139 -4.60 14.09 18.17
C VAL A 139 -3.45 13.23 18.67
N GLY A 140 -3.37 12.01 18.13
CA GLY A 140 -2.21 11.15 18.31
C GLY A 140 -0.94 11.95 17.98
N PRO A 141 0.21 11.59 18.57
CA PRO A 141 1.41 12.42 18.54
C PRO A 141 1.65 12.96 17.14
N GLU A 142 1.76 14.29 17.04
CA GLU A 142 2.09 14.99 15.80
C GLU A 142 3.31 14.28 15.18
N VAL A 143 3.11 13.68 14.01
CA VAL A 143 4.24 13.24 13.19
C VAL A 143 4.96 14.52 12.81
N PRO A 144 6.22 14.72 13.22
CA PRO A 144 6.93 15.95 12.89
C PRO A 144 6.95 16.08 11.35
N GLU A 145 6.38 17.19 10.86
CA GLU A 145 6.70 17.67 9.53
C GLU A 145 8.22 17.85 9.49
N GLU A 146 8.82 17.46 8.37
CA GLU A 146 10.26 17.50 8.09
C GLU A 146 11.06 16.24 8.50
N ALA A 147 10.64 15.10 7.97
CA ALA A 147 11.63 14.18 7.41
C ALA A 147 11.98 14.70 6.00
N GLU A 148 13.10 15.40 5.88
CA GLU A 148 13.79 15.62 4.61
C GLU A 148 14.01 14.26 3.95
N ILE A 149 13.15 13.90 3.00
CA ILE A 149 13.45 12.89 2.01
C ILE A 149 14.54 13.52 1.12
N GLU A 150 15.79 13.16 1.38
CA GLU A 150 16.88 13.39 0.43
C GLU A 150 16.39 12.91 -0.94
N GLU A 151 16.34 13.86 -1.88
CA GLU A 151 16.15 13.58 -3.29
C GLU A 151 17.25 12.61 -3.71
N VAL A 152 16.92 11.31 -3.79
CA VAL A 152 17.67 10.40 -4.63
C VAL A 152 17.34 10.82 -6.05
N GLU A 153 18.21 11.67 -6.62
CA GLU A 153 18.32 11.88 -8.06
C GLU A 153 18.73 10.55 -8.72
N GLY A 154 17.77 9.64 -8.83
CA GLY A 154 17.82 8.45 -9.66
C GLY A 154 17.53 8.88 -11.09
N GLY A 155 18.59 9.29 -11.79
CA GLY A 155 18.55 9.79 -13.15
C GLY A 155 17.62 9.02 -14.07
N THR A 156 16.77 9.78 -14.76
CA THR A 156 16.11 9.33 -15.99
C THR A 156 17.19 9.08 -17.03
N GLY A 157 17.55 7.82 -17.23
CA GLY A 157 18.68 7.49 -18.08
C GLY A 157 18.66 6.07 -18.60
N VAL A 158 17.53 5.59 -19.13
CA VAL A 158 17.60 4.57 -20.19
C VAL A 158 16.52 4.86 -21.22
N VAL A 159 16.97 5.56 -22.26
CA VAL A 159 16.35 5.62 -23.58
C VAL A 159 16.11 4.21 -24.10
N GLU A 160 14.97 4.05 -24.77
CA GLU A 160 14.67 2.95 -25.68
C GLU A 160 15.89 2.51 -26.48
N GLU A 161 16.13 1.20 -26.52
CA GLU A 161 16.51 0.59 -27.79
C GLU A 161 15.72 -0.70 -27.99
N VAL A 162 14.80 -0.63 -28.93
CA VAL A 162 14.02 -1.72 -29.49
C VAL A 162 14.81 -2.31 -30.66
N ALA A 163 14.94 -3.64 -30.61
CA ALA A 163 15.06 -4.60 -31.72
C ALA A 163 16.29 -4.57 -32.65
N GLU A 164 16.99 -5.71 -32.66
CA GLU A 164 17.27 -6.57 -33.83
C GLU A 164 17.83 -7.88 -33.22
N GLY A 165 17.27 -9.08 -33.40
CA GLY A 165 16.99 -9.76 -34.67
C GLY A 165 17.82 -11.06 -34.69
N THR A 166 17.24 -12.15 -35.22
CA THR A 166 17.78 -13.51 -35.42
C THR A 166 17.66 -14.42 -34.20
N SER A 167 16.65 -15.30 -34.08
CA SER A 167 16.19 -16.38 -34.96
C SER A 167 17.23 -17.49 -35.15
N GLU A 168 16.88 -18.65 -34.56
CA GLU A 168 17.09 -20.00 -35.09
C GLU A 168 18.46 -20.66 -34.91
N VAL A 169 18.53 -21.60 -33.96
CA VAL A 169 19.44 -22.76 -34.03
C VAL A 169 18.57 -24.02 -33.96
N VAL A 170 18.30 -24.57 -35.14
CA VAL A 170 17.82 -25.94 -35.31
C VAL A 170 18.95 -26.87 -34.89
N VAL A 171 18.65 -27.75 -33.95
CA VAL A 171 19.50 -28.88 -33.57
C VAL A 171 19.18 -30.01 -34.54
N GLU A 172 20.10 -30.31 -35.45
CA GLU A 172 20.22 -31.66 -36.01
C GLU A 172 21.63 -32.16 -35.68
N GLY A 173 21.67 -33.23 -34.90
CA GLY A 173 22.87 -34.03 -34.74
C GLY A 173 22.97 -35.04 -35.88
N ASP A 174 24.19 -35.34 -36.28
CA ASP A 174 24.66 -36.71 -36.50
C ASP A 174 26.20 -36.69 -36.64
N ASP A 175 26.79 -37.82 -36.24
CA ASP A 175 28.21 -38.21 -36.14
C ASP A 175 29.03 -37.79 -34.90
#